data_AF-A0A520CZP5-F1
#
_entry.id   AF-A0A520CZP5-F1
#
_cell.length_a   1.000
_cell.length_b   1.000
_cell.length_c   1.000
_cell.angle_alpha   90.00
_cell.angle_beta   90.00
_cell.angle_gamma   90.00
#
_symmetry.space_group_name_H-M   'P 1'
#
loop_
_entity.id
_entity.type
_entity.pdbx_description
1 polymer ?
#
loop_
_entity_poly.entity_id
_entity_poly.type
_entity_poly.pdbx_seq_one_letter_code
_entity_poly.pdbx_strand_id
1 'polypeptide(L)'
;ATMIGKHIGKMLTEQQRQRWVKLLLETADEVGLKSDPEFRSAFVGYIEWGTRLAVINSHLIENPIGESEPMPKWGWGETGGPYVP
;
A
#
# COMPACT_ATOMS: atom_id res chain seq x y z
N ALA A 1 -11.95 -7.37 -6.14
CA ALA A 1 -11.87 -8.79 -5.73
C ALA A 1 -10.48 -9.44 -5.90
N THR A 2 -9.83 -9.33 -7.06
CA THR A 2 -8.67 -10.19 -7.42
C THR A 2 -7.43 -10.02 -6.55
N MET A 3 -7.08 -8.78 -6.18
CA MET A 3 -5.85 -8.48 -5.43
C MET A 3 -5.93 -8.96 -3.96
N ILE A 4 -7.09 -8.81 -3.34
CA ILE A 4 -7.36 -9.33 -1.98
C ILE A 4 -7.27 -10.85 -1.97
N GLY A 5 -7.87 -11.51 -2.98
CA GLY A 5 -7.74 -12.95 -3.18
C GLY A 5 -6.28 -13.44 -3.26
N LYS A 6 -5.34 -12.63 -3.76
CA LYS A 6 -3.92 -12.98 -3.79
C LYS A 6 -3.25 -12.98 -2.42
N HIS A 7 -3.86 -12.38 -1.40
CA HIS A 7 -3.29 -12.27 -0.06
C HIS A 7 -3.84 -13.32 0.91
N ILE A 8 -5.04 -13.85 0.67
CA ILE A 8 -5.72 -14.86 1.50
C ILE A 8 -4.79 -16.03 1.85
N GLY A 9 -4.83 -16.45 3.13
CA GLY A 9 -4.09 -17.60 3.64
C GLY A 9 -2.56 -17.44 3.72
N LYS A 10 -2.02 -16.25 3.43
CA LYS A 10 -0.55 -16.01 3.49
C LYS A 10 -0.01 -15.72 4.88
N MET A 11 -0.88 -15.49 5.88
CA MET A 11 -0.50 -15.28 7.28
C MET A 11 0.60 -14.23 7.44
N LEU A 12 0.44 -13.09 6.76
CA LEU A 12 1.45 -12.03 6.77
C LEU A 12 1.56 -11.41 8.16
N THR A 13 2.78 -11.15 8.60
CA THR A 13 3.07 -10.48 9.87
C THR A 13 3.43 -9.00 9.66
N GLU A 14 3.33 -8.19 10.71
CA GLU A 14 3.78 -6.79 10.66
C GLU A 14 5.28 -6.66 10.35
N GLN A 15 6.10 -7.62 10.78
CA GLN A 15 7.53 -7.64 10.46
C GLN A 15 7.77 -7.84 8.97
N GLN A 16 7.03 -8.75 8.33
CA GLN A 16 7.08 -8.95 6.88
C GLN A 16 6.59 -7.71 6.13
N ARG A 17 5.51 -7.08 6.61
CA ARG A 17 4.97 -5.83 6.06
C ARG A 17 6.02 -4.72 6.08
N GLN A 18 6.62 -4.47 7.25
CA GLN A 18 7.66 -3.44 7.42
C GLN A 18 8.87 -3.71 6.53
N ARG A 19 9.32 -4.96 6.44
CA ARG A 19 10.43 -5.34 5.55
C ARG A 19 10.10 -5.08 4.09
N TRP A 20 8.89 -5.41 3.66
CA TRP A 20 8.42 -5.18 2.29
C TRP A 20 8.35 -3.68 1.96
N VAL A 21 7.78 -2.87 2.86
CA VAL A 21 7.71 -1.41 2.69
C VAL A 21 9.11 -0.82 2.56
N LYS A 22 10.03 -1.19 3.46
CA LYS A 22 11.41 -0.72 3.41
C LYS A 22 12.06 -1.02 2.06
N LEU A 23 11.99 -2.28 1.61
CA LEU A 23 12.59 -2.70 0.34
C LEU A 23 11.99 -1.92 -0.84
N LEU A 24 10.67 -1.72 -0.86
CA LEU A 24 10.02 -1.00 -1.96
C LEU A 24 10.44 0.48 -2.01
N LEU A 25 10.60 1.12 -0.85
CA LEU A 25 11.09 2.51 -0.78
C LEU A 25 12.55 2.61 -1.23
N GLU A 26 13.42 1.69 -0.79
CA GLU A 26 14.82 1.60 -1.25
C GLU A 26 14.87 1.40 -2.78
N THR A 27 14.08 0.48 -3.32
CA THR A 27 13.99 0.26 -4.78
C THR A 27 13.49 1.49 -5.53
N ALA A 28 12.51 2.23 -4.98
CA ALA A 28 12.02 3.46 -5.59
C ALA A 28 13.14 4.51 -5.73
N ASP A 29 14.07 4.56 -4.78
CA ASP A 29 15.24 5.44 -4.86
C ASP A 29 16.26 4.91 -5.86
N GLU A 30 16.58 3.61 -5.83
CA GLU A 30 17.54 2.97 -6.74
C GLU A 30 17.15 3.12 -8.22
N VAL A 31 15.86 3.01 -8.54
CA VAL A 31 15.36 3.14 -9.92
C VAL A 31 15.10 4.59 -10.34
N GLY A 32 15.37 5.56 -9.47
CA GLY A 32 15.21 6.99 -9.77
C GLY A 32 13.75 7.44 -9.86
N LEU A 33 12.84 6.85 -9.09
CA LEU A 33 11.45 7.29 -9.02
C LEU A 33 11.37 8.74 -8.51
N LYS A 34 10.38 9.50 -9.00
CA LYS A 34 10.23 10.93 -8.73
C LYS A 34 10.33 11.25 -7.23
N SER A 35 11.13 12.24 -6.85
CA SER A 35 11.48 12.53 -5.44
C SER A 35 10.86 13.82 -4.89
N ASP A 36 9.91 14.44 -5.59
CA ASP A 36 9.22 15.62 -5.07
C ASP A 36 8.39 15.26 -3.82
N PRO A 37 8.34 16.16 -2.82
CA PRO A 37 7.66 15.88 -1.55
C PRO A 37 6.20 15.46 -1.71
N GLU A 38 5.50 16.05 -2.67
CA GLU A 38 4.10 15.76 -3.00
C GLU A 38 3.93 14.29 -3.40
N PHE A 39 4.64 13.86 -4.45
CA PHE A 39 4.63 12.47 -4.88
C PHE A 39 5.08 11.50 -3.79
N ARG A 40 6.17 11.82 -3.08
CA ARG A 40 6.76 10.90 -2.09
C ARG A 40 5.84 10.69 -0.89
N SER A 41 5.19 11.75 -0.42
CA SER A 41 4.19 11.64 0.64
C SER A 41 2.99 10.79 0.21
N ALA A 42 2.45 11.03 -0.99
CA ALA A 42 1.33 10.25 -1.51
C ALA A 42 1.68 8.78 -1.75
N PHE A 43 2.90 8.50 -2.24
CA PHE A 43 3.41 7.15 -2.45
C PHE A 43 3.52 6.35 -1.14
N VAL A 44 4.12 6.95 -0.10
CA VAL A 44 4.20 6.34 1.24
C VAL A 44 2.81 6.11 1.81
N GLY A 45 1.90 7.09 1.71
CA GLY A 45 0.53 6.97 2.21
C GLY A 45 -0.24 5.83 1.55
N TYR A 46 -0.12 5.67 0.22
CA TYR A 46 -0.75 4.58 -0.50
C TYR A 46 -0.22 3.21 -0.07
N ILE A 47 1.10 3.07 0.04
CA ILE A 47 1.75 1.83 0.47
C ILE A 47 1.35 1.46 1.90
N GLU A 48 1.34 2.42 2.81
CA GLU A 48 0.95 2.19 4.21
C GLU A 48 -0.48 1.65 4.29
N TRP A 49 -1.42 2.31 3.60
CA TRP A 49 -2.81 1.87 3.55
C TRP A 49 -2.96 0.48 2.91
N GLY A 50 -2.38 0.28 1.71
CA GLY A 50 -2.52 -0.97 0.96
C GLY A 50 -1.90 -2.17 1.67
N THR A 51 -0.74 -1.99 2.29
CA THR A 51 -0.03 -3.09 2.98
C THR A 51 -0.71 -3.50 4.29
N ARG A 52 -1.39 -2.58 5.00
CA ARG A 52 -2.23 -2.95 6.15
C ARG A 52 -3.42 -3.79 5.75
N LEU A 53 -4.08 -3.44 4.64
CA LEU A 53 -5.15 -4.26 4.07
C LEU A 53 -4.64 -5.64 3.66
N ALA A 54 -3.43 -5.73 3.09
CA ALA A 54 -2.81 -7.00 2.76
C ALA A 54 -2.60 -7.90 3.98
N VAL A 55 -2.10 -7.35 5.09
CA VAL A 55 -1.95 -8.10 6.36
C VAL A 55 -3.30 -8.59 6.84
N ILE A 56 -4.30 -7.72 7.02
CA ILE A 56 -5.64 -8.09 7.51
C ILE A 56 -6.24 -9.24 6.68
N ASN A 57 -6.23 -9.10 5.36
CA ASN A 57 -6.83 -10.09 4.48
C ASN A 57 -6.05 -11.41 4.46
N SER A 58 -4.74 -11.39 4.72
CA SER A 58 -3.93 -12.62 4.69
C SER A 58 -4.22 -13.62 5.79
N HIS A 59 -4.88 -13.18 6.87
CA HIS A 59 -5.35 -14.04 7.97
C HIS A 59 -6.75 -14.62 7.71
N LEU A 60 -7.42 -14.20 6.65
CA LEU A 60 -8.67 -14.81 6.23
C LEU A 60 -8.40 -16.13 5.50
N ILE A 61 -9.34 -17.06 5.62
CA ILE A 61 -9.33 -18.36 4.95
C ILE A 61 -10.20 -18.38 3.68
N GLU A 62 -11.12 -17.43 3.58
CA GLU A 62 -12.02 -17.25 2.44
C GLU A 62 -11.97 -15.78 2.00
N ASN A 63 -12.16 -15.55 0.69
CA ASN A 63 -12.20 -14.19 0.16
C ASN A 63 -13.55 -13.55 0.48
N PRO A 64 -13.61 -12.49 1.30
CA PRO A 64 -14.88 -11.87 1.68
C PRO A 64 -15.49 -11.00 0.57
N ILE A 65 -14.76 -10.78 -0.52
CA ILE A 65 -15.15 -9.87 -1.61
C ILE A 65 -15.62 -10.68 -2.82
N GLY A 66 -16.88 -10.49 -3.21
CA GLY A 66 -17.46 -11.05 -4.43
C GLY A 66 -16.77 -10.55 -5.70
N GLU A 67 -16.77 -11.34 -6.77
CA GLU A 67 -16.02 -11.05 -8.01
C GLU A 67 -16.40 -9.72 -8.67
N SER A 68 -17.64 -9.27 -8.51
CA SER A 68 -18.17 -8.03 -9.08
C SER A 68 -17.91 -6.78 -8.24
N GLU A 69 -17.33 -6.90 -7.05
CA GLU A 69 -17.10 -5.76 -6.16
C GLU A 69 -15.94 -4.89 -6.68
N PRO A 70 -16.17 -3.57 -6.85
CA PRO A 70 -15.18 -2.66 -7.39
C PRO A 70 -13.99 -2.52 -6.43
N MET A 71 -12.78 -2.41 -6.99
CA MET A 71 -11.62 -2.10 -6.17
C MET A 71 -11.75 -0.70 -5.55
N PRO A 72 -11.43 -0.53 -4.26
CA PRO A 72 -11.39 0.80 -3.65
C PRO A 72 -10.43 1.70 -4.41
N LYS A 73 -10.88 2.91 -4.71
CA LYS A 73 -10.09 3.92 -5.43
C LYS A 73 -9.31 4.76 -4.43
N TRP A 74 -8.03 4.98 -4.71
CA TRP A 74 -7.18 5.86 -3.92
C TRP A 74 -7.20 7.28 -4.52
N GLY A 75 -7.49 8.28 -3.70
CA GLY A 75 -7.67 9.67 -4.11
C GLY A 75 -6.41 10.54 -4.02
N TRP A 76 -5.22 9.95 -3.90
CA TRP A 76 -3.91 10.61 -3.71
C TRP A 76 -3.73 11.43 -2.42
N GLY A 77 -4.81 11.98 -1.84
CA GLY A 77 -4.77 12.86 -0.67
C GLY A 77 -4.22 14.25 -1.02
N GLU A 78 -4.72 15.31 -0.38
CA GLU A 78 -4.17 16.67 -0.53
C GLU A 78 -2.81 16.73 0.18
N THR A 79 -1.73 16.43 -0.53
CA THR A 79 -0.40 16.83 -0.11
C THR A 79 -0.30 18.35 -0.23
N GLY A 80 -0.68 19.05 0.86
CA GLY A 80 -0.40 20.46 1.00
C GLY A 80 1.09 20.71 0.78
N GLY A 81 1.42 21.71 -0.04
CA GLY A 81 2.80 22.11 -0.31
C GLY A 81 3.56 22.43 0.98
N PRO A 82 4.90 22.58 0.91
CA PRO A 82 5.70 22.91 2.09
C PRO A 82 5.13 24.15 2.80
N TYR A 83 5.12 24.12 4.14
CA TYR A 83 4.70 25.27 4.95
C TYR A 83 5.45 26.52 4.49
N VAL A 84 4.69 27.52 4.05
CA VAL A 84 5.20 28.87 3.79
C VAL A 84 4.87 29.71 5.03
N PRO A 85 5.89 30.27 5.73
CA PRO A 85 5.70 31.06 6.95
C PRO A 85 4.71 32.20 6.83
#